data_AF-A0A2M9GUB9-F1
#
_entry.id   AF-A0A2M9GUB9-F1
#
_cell.length_a   1.000
_cell.length_b   1.000
_cell.length_c   1.000
_cell.angle_alpha   90.00
_cell.angle_beta   90.00
_cell.angle_gamma   90.00
#
_symmetry.space_group_name_H-M   'P 1'
#
loop_
_entity.id
_entity.type
_entity.pdbx_description
1 polymer ?
#
loop_
_entity_poly.entity_id
_entity_poly.type
_entity_poly.pdbx_seq_one_letter_code
_entity_poly.pdbx_strand_id
1 'polypeptide(L)'
;MTYAARRPTGSQSVRSYADIGLETQVLGASPERLITLLYLGARAAIGQARIHLQEGRVAERGAAISKAIKIVDEGLKTGLNMEAGGDIAANLARLYDYIVRTLLTANLKADPEQLDIADRLLADLAEAWQTSIDRPAGVTQP
;
A
#
# COMPACT_ATOMS: atom_id res chain seq x y z
N MET A 1 15.27 -44.59 -35.75
CA MET A 1 14.33 -44.30 -34.64
C MET A 1 14.98 -43.21 -33.80
N THR A 2 14.65 -41.95 -34.08
CA THR A 2 15.37 -40.74 -33.63
C THR A 2 14.73 -40.23 -32.34
N TYR A 3 15.50 -40.10 -31.26
CA TYR A 3 15.00 -39.55 -29.99
C TYR A 3 15.21 -38.03 -29.97
N ALA A 4 14.11 -37.26 -30.02
CA ALA A 4 14.13 -35.81 -29.92
C ALA A 4 14.16 -35.39 -28.45
N ALA A 5 15.23 -34.71 -28.04
CA ALA A 5 15.36 -34.13 -26.71
C ALA A 5 14.40 -32.94 -26.54
N ARG A 6 13.51 -33.00 -25.54
CA ARG A 6 12.59 -31.93 -25.17
C ARG A 6 13.36 -30.84 -24.42
N ARG A 7 13.47 -29.65 -25.00
CA ARG A 7 14.00 -28.44 -24.32
C ARG A 7 12.91 -27.84 -23.40
N PRO A 8 13.24 -27.45 -22.15
CA PRO A 8 12.33 -26.67 -21.32
C PRO A 8 12.45 -25.19 -21.69
N THR A 9 11.38 -24.58 -22.19
CA THR A 9 11.31 -23.15 -22.49
C THR A 9 11.01 -22.38 -21.21
N GLY A 10 11.95 -21.55 -20.76
CA GLY A 10 11.80 -20.65 -19.63
C GLY A 10 10.92 -19.44 -19.95
N SER A 11 10.00 -19.12 -19.04
CA SER A 11 9.45 -17.75 -18.80
C SER A 11 8.55 -17.65 -17.56
N GLN A 12 8.52 -18.64 -16.66
CA GLN A 12 7.68 -18.59 -15.44
C GLN A 12 8.44 -18.17 -14.16
N SER A 13 9.76 -18.01 -14.22
CA SER A 13 10.57 -17.92 -13.00
C SER A 13 10.79 -16.52 -12.44
N VAL A 14 10.38 -15.43 -13.11
CA VAL A 14 10.64 -14.06 -12.63
C VAL A 14 9.49 -13.53 -11.75
N ARG A 15 8.25 -14.00 -11.95
CA ARG A 15 7.11 -13.65 -11.08
C ARG A 15 7.14 -14.38 -9.74
N SER A 16 7.63 -15.63 -9.74
CA SER A 16 7.64 -16.46 -8.54
C SER A 16 8.55 -15.93 -7.42
N TYR A 17 9.70 -15.31 -7.71
CA TYR A 17 10.58 -14.83 -6.63
C TYR A 17 10.07 -13.55 -5.94
N ALA A 18 9.45 -12.63 -6.69
CA ALA A 18 8.82 -11.44 -6.10
C ALA A 18 7.57 -11.83 -5.31
N ASP A 19 6.76 -12.74 -5.84
CA ASP A 19 5.56 -13.24 -5.18
C ASP A 19 5.91 -14.08 -3.93
N ILE A 20 6.88 -15.02 -4.01
CA ILE A 20 7.36 -15.79 -2.85
C ILE A 20 8.02 -14.88 -1.80
N GLY A 21 8.76 -13.85 -2.21
CA GLY A 21 9.38 -12.90 -1.29
C GLY A 21 8.37 -12.03 -0.54
N LEU A 22 7.24 -11.69 -1.18
CA LEU A 22 6.12 -10.99 -0.56
C LEU A 22 5.31 -11.95 0.34
N GLU A 23 5.03 -13.15 -0.16
CA GLU A 23 4.26 -14.20 0.54
C GLU A 23 4.98 -14.69 1.81
N THR A 24 6.31 -14.88 1.76
CA THR A 24 7.12 -15.26 2.94
C THR A 24 7.18 -14.12 3.97
N GLN A 25 7.25 -12.87 3.51
CA GLN A 25 7.16 -11.71 4.41
C GLN A 25 5.79 -11.60 5.06
N VAL A 26 4.71 -11.95 4.37
CA VAL A 26 3.34 -11.88 4.91
C VAL A 26 3.05 -13.03 5.88
N LEU A 27 3.52 -14.25 5.60
CA LEU A 27 3.23 -15.45 6.40
C LEU A 27 3.95 -15.49 7.76
N GLY A 28 4.99 -14.67 7.96
CA GLY A 28 5.74 -14.57 9.22
C GLY A 28 5.82 -13.16 9.81
N ALA A 29 5.20 -12.15 9.18
CA ALA A 29 5.20 -10.79 9.70
C ALA A 29 4.27 -10.66 10.91
N SER A 30 4.72 -9.92 11.91
CA SER A 30 3.84 -9.45 12.97
C SER A 30 2.75 -8.52 12.38
N PRO A 31 1.56 -8.42 12.99
CA PRO A 31 0.50 -7.54 12.51
C PRO A 31 0.96 -6.09 12.29
N GLU A 32 1.88 -5.60 13.11
CA GLU A 32 2.45 -4.25 13.01
C GLU A 32 3.30 -4.07 11.75
N ARG A 33 4.03 -5.13 11.37
CA ARG A 33 4.83 -5.16 10.15
C ARG A 33 3.95 -5.22 8.91
N LEU A 34 2.83 -5.94 8.94
CA LEU A 34 1.86 -5.98 7.84
C LEU A 34 1.30 -4.59 7.54
N ILE A 35 0.91 -3.83 8.57
CA ILE A 35 0.42 -2.45 8.40
C ILE A 35 1.49 -1.55 7.78
N THR A 36 2.75 -1.69 8.23
CA THR A 36 3.88 -0.96 7.64
C THR A 36 4.06 -1.29 6.14
N LEU A 37 3.94 -2.56 5.76
CA LEU A 37 4.01 -3.00 4.37
C LEU A 37 2.84 -2.46 3.52
N LEU A 38 1.63 -2.35 4.09
CA LEU A 38 0.49 -1.74 3.42
C LEU A 38 0.75 -0.26 3.11
N TYR A 39 1.26 0.52 4.09
CA TYR A 39 1.62 1.92 3.83
C TYR A 39 2.68 2.05 2.72
N LEU A 40 3.75 1.25 2.78
CA LEU A 40 4.78 1.23 1.73
C LEU A 40 4.20 0.86 0.36
N GLY A 41 3.33 -0.15 0.30
CA GLY A 41 2.66 -0.59 -0.92
C GLY A 41 1.74 0.46 -1.53
N ALA A 42 0.95 1.16 -0.71
CA ALA A 42 0.09 2.24 -1.15
C ALA A 42 0.90 3.41 -1.74
N ARG A 43 1.94 3.85 -1.01
CA ARG A 43 2.82 4.94 -1.45
C ARG A 43 3.59 4.60 -2.72
N ALA A 44 4.10 3.36 -2.84
CA ALA A 44 4.74 2.88 -4.05
C ALA A 44 3.79 2.91 -5.26
N ALA A 45 2.52 2.54 -5.06
CA ALA A 45 1.50 2.62 -6.11
C ALA A 45 1.20 4.08 -6.52
N ILE A 46 1.17 5.02 -5.57
CA ILE A 46 1.05 6.46 -5.86
C ILE A 46 2.26 6.97 -6.64
N GLY A 47 3.47 6.54 -6.28
CA GLY A 47 4.69 6.86 -7.03
C GLY A 47 4.63 6.40 -8.49
N GLN A 48 4.13 5.17 -8.74
CA GLN A 48 3.92 4.68 -10.11
C GLN A 48 2.84 5.47 -10.87
N ALA A 49 1.74 5.83 -10.19
CA ALA A 49 0.72 6.67 -10.79
C ALA A 49 1.27 8.03 -11.24
N ARG A 50 2.19 8.62 -10.47
CA ARG A 50 2.86 9.88 -10.83
C ARG A 50 3.72 9.74 -12.08
N ILE A 51 4.51 8.68 -12.17
CA ILE A 51 5.33 8.40 -13.36
C ILE A 51 4.43 8.25 -14.60
N HIS A 52 3.38 7.43 -14.49
CA HIS A 52 2.44 7.24 -15.60
C HIS A 52 1.69 8.50 -15.99
N LEU A 53 1.36 9.38 -15.02
CA LEU A 53 0.78 10.69 -15.29
C LEU A 53 1.73 11.57 -16.11
N GLN A 54 3.01 11.64 -15.73
CA GLN A 54 4.04 12.42 -16.44
C GLN A 54 4.27 11.88 -17.87
N GLU A 55 4.19 10.57 -18.06
CA GLU A 55 4.35 9.91 -19.36
C GLU A 55 3.07 9.91 -20.22
N GLY A 56 1.94 10.42 -19.71
CA GLY A 56 0.65 10.40 -20.41
C GLY A 56 0.00 9.00 -20.53
N ARG A 57 0.45 8.03 -19.75
CA ARG A 57 -0.04 6.64 -19.73
C ARG A 57 -1.31 6.50 -18.88
N VAL A 58 -2.45 6.85 -19.45
CA VAL A 58 -3.74 6.97 -18.72
C VAL A 58 -4.22 5.64 -18.12
N ALA A 59 -4.12 4.53 -18.84
CA ALA A 59 -4.61 3.23 -18.37
C ALA A 59 -3.78 2.72 -17.18
N GLU A 60 -2.46 2.81 -17.30
CA GLU A 60 -1.50 2.41 -16.28
C GLU A 60 -1.58 3.32 -15.04
N ARG A 61 -1.78 4.63 -15.23
CA ARG A 61 -2.11 5.55 -14.14
C ARG A 61 -3.37 5.09 -13.40
N GLY A 62 -4.44 4.79 -14.13
CA GLY A 62 -5.70 4.32 -13.54
C GLY A 62 -5.52 3.03 -12.73
N ALA A 63 -4.74 2.08 -13.24
CA ALA A 63 -4.43 0.83 -12.56
C ALA A 63 -3.61 1.05 -11.27
N ALA A 64 -2.58 1.90 -11.33
CA ALA A 64 -1.76 2.24 -10.18
C ALA A 64 -2.56 2.97 -9.07
N ILE A 65 -3.41 3.92 -9.44
CA ILE A 65 -4.30 4.62 -8.50
C ILE A 65 -5.32 3.65 -7.88
N SER A 66 -5.91 2.77 -8.69
CA SER A 66 -6.86 1.75 -8.19
C SER A 66 -6.19 0.81 -7.20
N LYS A 67 -4.93 0.43 -7.44
CA LYS A 67 -4.13 -0.35 -6.49
C LYS A 67 -3.91 0.39 -5.17
N ALA A 68 -3.57 1.69 -5.21
CA ALA A 68 -3.41 2.49 -4.00
C ALA A 68 -4.72 2.58 -3.20
N ILE A 69 -5.84 2.85 -3.88
CA ILE A 69 -7.18 2.89 -3.26
C ILE A 69 -7.52 1.56 -2.59
N LYS A 70 -7.29 0.43 -3.27
CA LYS A 70 -7.54 -0.90 -2.72
C LYS A 70 -6.78 -1.14 -1.42
N ILE A 71 -5.49 -0.77 -1.38
CA ILE A 71 -4.67 -0.94 -0.17
C ILE A 71 -5.20 -0.06 0.98
N VAL A 72 -5.63 1.17 0.70
CA VAL A 72 -6.14 2.09 1.72
C VAL A 72 -7.51 1.66 2.25
N ASP A 73 -8.47 1.38 1.37
CA ASP A 73 -9.86 1.10 1.75
C ASP A 73 -10.07 -0.35 2.22
N GLU A 74 -9.54 -1.32 1.48
CA GLU A 74 -9.71 -2.74 1.82
C GLU A 74 -8.62 -3.24 2.76
N GLY A 75 -7.40 -2.70 2.67
CA GLY A 75 -6.26 -3.14 3.48
C GLY A 75 -6.19 -2.45 4.85
N LEU A 76 -6.06 -1.12 4.86
CA LEU A 76 -5.82 -0.35 6.09
C LEU A 76 -7.11 -0.05 6.86
N LYS A 77 -8.13 0.48 6.18
CA LYS A 77 -9.36 0.94 6.82
C LYS A 77 -10.19 -0.22 7.39
N THR A 78 -10.27 -1.34 6.66
CA THR A 78 -10.98 -2.54 7.13
C THR A 78 -10.27 -3.20 8.33
N GLY A 79 -8.96 -2.96 8.50
CA GLY A 79 -8.18 -3.43 9.65
C GLY A 79 -8.41 -2.65 10.95
N LEU A 80 -9.23 -1.59 10.94
CA LEU A 80 -9.50 -0.78 12.14
C LEU A 80 -10.43 -1.51 13.11
N ASN A 81 -10.02 -1.62 14.37
CA ASN A 81 -10.93 -2.07 15.44
C ASN A 81 -11.79 -0.90 15.91
N MET A 82 -13.01 -0.81 15.37
CA MET A 82 -13.95 0.27 15.66
C MET A 82 -14.49 0.21 17.10
N GLU A 83 -14.60 -0.97 17.70
CA GLU A 83 -15.10 -1.13 19.07
C GLU A 83 -14.05 -0.68 20.10
N ALA A 84 -12.81 -1.15 19.97
CA ALA A 84 -11.73 -0.81 20.90
C ALA A 84 -11.13 0.57 20.63
N GLY A 85 -11.10 1.02 19.37
CA GLY A 85 -10.48 2.28 18.97
C GLY A 85 -11.38 3.51 19.07
N GLY A 86 -12.71 3.33 19.20
CA GLY A 86 -13.68 4.41 19.38
C GLY A 86 -13.47 5.60 18.43
N ASP A 87 -13.36 6.80 19.00
CA ASP A 87 -13.20 8.04 18.23
C ASP A 87 -11.90 8.08 17.41
N ILE A 88 -10.82 7.44 17.86
CA ILE A 88 -9.55 7.41 17.13
C ILE A 88 -9.71 6.60 15.85
N ALA A 89 -10.31 5.40 15.94
CA ALA A 89 -10.59 4.57 14.78
C ALA A 89 -11.57 5.27 13.82
N ALA A 90 -12.59 5.94 14.34
CA ALA A 90 -13.52 6.72 13.53
C ALA A 90 -12.84 7.90 12.80
N ASN A 91 -11.93 8.61 13.46
CA ASN A 91 -11.17 9.71 12.85
C ASN A 91 -10.25 9.19 11.74
N LEU A 92 -9.57 8.07 12.00
CA LEU A 92 -8.66 7.45 11.05
C LEU A 92 -9.40 6.92 9.82
N ALA A 93 -10.57 6.30 10.00
CA ALA A 93 -11.43 5.88 8.90
C ALA A 93 -11.84 7.05 8.00
N ARG A 94 -12.20 8.21 8.59
CA ARG A 94 -12.52 9.43 7.82
C ARG A 94 -11.31 9.99 7.06
N LEU A 95 -10.11 9.89 7.64
CA LEU A 95 -8.89 10.30 6.96
C LEU A 95 -8.59 9.38 5.77
N TYR A 96 -8.76 8.06 5.91
CA TYR A 96 -8.64 7.12 4.79
C TYR A 96 -9.67 7.42 3.69
N ASP A 97 -10.93 7.71 4.04
CA ASP A 97 -11.94 8.14 3.06
C ASP A 97 -11.52 9.40 2.30
N TYR A 98 -10.93 10.37 2.99
CA TYR A 98 -10.41 11.57 2.37
C TYR A 98 -9.25 11.27 1.40
N ILE A 99 -8.31 10.40 1.78
CA ILE A 99 -7.21 9.97 0.91
C ILE A 99 -7.75 9.28 -0.35
N VAL A 100 -8.74 8.39 -0.22
CA VAL A 100 -9.37 7.71 -1.37
C VAL A 100 -10.02 8.73 -2.32
N ARG A 101 -10.77 9.70 -1.80
CA ARG A 101 -11.37 10.78 -2.63
C ARG A 101 -10.32 11.65 -3.32
N THR A 102 -9.21 11.91 -2.64
CA THR A 102 -8.07 12.66 -3.18
C THR A 102 -7.45 11.90 -4.35
N LEU A 103 -7.21 10.59 -4.20
CA LEU A 103 -6.69 9.73 -5.27
C LEU A 103 -7.63 9.62 -6.47
N LEU A 104 -8.94 9.50 -6.25
CA LEU A 104 -9.94 9.53 -7.31
C LEU A 104 -9.91 10.87 -8.06
N THR A 105 -9.82 11.98 -7.33
CA THR A 105 -9.72 13.33 -7.91
C THR A 105 -8.46 13.48 -8.74
N ALA A 106 -7.32 12.99 -8.24
CA ALA A 106 -6.05 12.96 -8.96
C ALA A 106 -6.18 12.25 -10.31
N ASN A 107 -6.85 11.09 -10.32
CA ASN A 107 -7.05 10.34 -11.55
C ASN A 107 -7.97 11.06 -12.54
N LEU A 108 -9.11 11.56 -12.05
CA LEU A 108 -10.13 12.22 -12.88
C LEU A 108 -9.60 13.51 -13.52
N LYS A 109 -8.80 14.27 -12.78
CA LYS A 109 -8.29 15.58 -13.21
C LYS A 109 -6.88 15.53 -13.79
N ALA A 110 -6.24 14.36 -13.80
CA ALA A 110 -4.81 14.21 -14.09
C ALA A 110 -3.95 15.18 -13.26
N ASP A 111 -4.28 15.30 -11.97
CA ASP A 111 -3.71 16.30 -11.06
C ASP A 111 -2.60 15.68 -10.19
N PRO A 112 -1.31 16.00 -10.45
CA PRO A 112 -0.20 15.46 -9.68
C PRO A 112 -0.15 16.01 -8.24
N GLU A 113 -0.67 17.20 -7.96
CA GLU A 113 -0.66 17.77 -6.61
C GLU A 113 -1.57 16.96 -5.67
N GLN A 114 -2.67 16.43 -6.19
CA GLN A 114 -3.54 15.52 -5.43
C GLN A 114 -2.82 14.20 -5.10
N LEU A 115 -1.95 13.70 -5.99
CA LEU A 115 -1.09 12.55 -5.67
C LEU A 115 -0.09 12.89 -4.56
N ASP A 116 0.47 14.11 -4.55
CA ASP A 116 1.38 14.57 -3.48
C ASP A 116 0.68 14.67 -2.13
N ILE A 117 -0.54 15.21 -2.10
CA ILE A 117 -1.33 15.31 -0.86
C ILE A 117 -1.62 13.91 -0.31
N ALA A 118 -2.06 12.98 -1.15
CA ALA A 118 -2.34 11.62 -0.73
C ALA A 118 -1.09 10.90 -0.22
N ASP A 119 0.06 11.03 -0.91
CA ASP A 119 1.32 10.42 -0.47
C ASP A 119 1.79 10.98 0.87
N ARG A 120 1.70 12.30 1.06
CA ARG A 120 2.11 12.96 2.31
C ARG A 120 1.28 12.49 3.49
N LEU A 121 -0.04 12.44 3.36
CA LEU A 121 -0.91 11.97 4.44
C LEU A 121 -0.61 10.51 4.81
N LEU A 122 -0.33 9.66 3.83
CA LEU A 122 0.09 8.27 4.09
C LEU A 122 1.49 8.19 4.71
N ALA A 123 2.39 9.11 4.38
CA ALA A 123 3.71 9.21 5.00
C ALA A 123 3.60 9.55 6.48
N ASP A 124 2.83 10.59 6.82
CA ASP A 124 2.62 11.05 8.19
C ASP A 124 1.98 9.95 9.04
N LEU A 125 1.00 9.22 8.49
CA LEU A 125 0.38 8.08 9.16
C LEU A 125 1.35 6.90 9.37
N ALA A 126 2.20 6.62 8.37
CA ALA A 126 3.20 5.57 8.49
C ALA A 126 4.25 5.89 9.57
N GLU A 127 4.68 7.14 9.67
CA GLU A 127 5.59 7.62 10.71
C GLU A 127 4.96 7.55 12.11
N ALA A 128 3.71 8.01 12.24
CA ALA A 128 2.97 7.92 13.49
C ALA A 128 2.79 6.46 13.95
N TRP A 129 2.54 5.55 13.01
CA TRP A 129 2.44 4.11 13.28
C TRP A 129 3.77 3.53 13.77
N GLN A 130 4.88 3.82 13.09
CA GLN A 130 6.22 3.35 13.49
C GLN A 130 6.61 3.87 14.87
N THR A 131 6.37 5.15 15.14
CA THR A 131 6.65 5.77 16.44
C THR A 131 5.85 5.12 17.58
N SER A 132 4.63 4.66 17.30
CA SER A 132 3.78 3.98 18.28
C SER A 132 4.29 2.57 18.63
N ILE A 133 4.94 1.88 17.68
CA ILE A 133 5.56 0.57 17.89
C ILE A 133 6.89 0.70 18.65
N ASP A 134 7.69 1.70 18.31
CA ASP A 134 9.00 1.94 18.93
C ASP A 134 8.91 2.47 20.36
N ARG A 135 7.72 2.91 20.81
CA ARG A 135 7.51 3.27 22.21
C ARG A 135 7.48 1.99 23.06
N PRO A 136 8.48 1.75 23.94
CA PRO A 136 8.43 0.59 24.82
C PRO A 136 7.21 0.71 25.74
N ALA A 137 6.42 -0.36 25.80
CA ALA A 137 5.38 -0.51 26.81
C ALA A 137 6.05 -0.51 28.20
N GLY A 138 6.04 0.65 28.87
CA GLY A 138 6.47 0.79 30.27
C GLY A 138 7.58 1.80 30.51
N VAL A 139 7.20 3.07 30.66
CA VAL A 139 7.80 3.92 31.70
C VAL A 139 6.65 4.42 32.56
N THR A 140 6.21 3.57 33.48
CA THR A 140 5.46 4.02 34.66
C THR A 140 6.49 4.69 35.56
N GLN A 141 6.56 6.02 35.53
CA GLN A 141 7.35 6.77 36.50
C GLN A 141 6.60 6.81 37.85
N PRO A 142 7.31 6.61 38.99
CA PRO A 142 6.74 6.65 40.33
C PRO A 142 6.26 8.04 40.75
#